data_AF-A0A3E2GTY6-F1
#
_entry.id   AF-A0A3E2GTY6-F1
#
_cell.length_a   1.000
_cell.length_b   1.000
_cell.length_c   1.000
_cell.angle_alpha   90.00
_cell.angle_beta   90.00
_cell.angle_gamma   90.00
#
_symmetry.space_group_name_H-M   'P 1'
#
loop_
_entity.id
_entity.type
_entity.pdbx_description
1 polymer ?
#
loop_
_entity_poly.entity_id
_entity_poly.type
_entity_poly.pdbx_seq_one_letter_code
_entity_poly.pdbx_strand_id
1 'polypeptide(L)'
;MAEVQETADAAIAESLDEEIAFIQAQSKYNLPISPITFSHKINQINPNLLVDILKSKRKLQAAAILSSRTSQSILTRLRNPNHPSPNTPTPTTSATSLTTQPSIPNDTNPLQTPSALLLATSKKQSVHNQECTYRACASITTFKIHDPDPHAVDGGSVLGIRIDVGSSGKFIRPYYIMLNKPYPGSNALRIHRHTVPPCIPIASFAARYLPPPSSSSSTQSTAAGETMKVGGRRGQDLTRFVRALRREVVQYHNRIVVIKALRKAFGLDEKVSAKGKGRERVLYDISAADAEAKQLRIEWVDGRIGRCVVGERGEMLKCVVIGEDGRDREMERRVLGGDRRMEGIATRLKEGRY
;
A
#
# COMPACT_ATOMS: atom_id res chain seq x y z
N MET A 1 -25.92 29.65 -28.16
CA MET A 1 -25.58 28.22 -27.90
C MET A 1 -24.37 28.05 -26.99
N ALA A 2 -23.30 28.84 -27.12
CA ALA A 2 -22.16 28.80 -26.17
C ALA A 2 -22.55 29.28 -24.75
N GLU A 3 -23.37 30.31 -24.65
CA GLU A 3 -23.80 30.93 -23.39
C GLU A 3 -24.65 30.00 -22.50
N VAL A 4 -25.43 29.10 -23.11
CA VAL A 4 -26.27 28.13 -22.38
C VAL A 4 -25.44 26.97 -21.81
N GLN A 5 -24.33 26.62 -22.46
CA GLN A 5 -23.43 25.56 -22.00
C GLN A 5 -22.60 26.04 -20.79
N GLU A 6 -22.15 27.29 -20.80
CA GLU A 6 -21.37 27.89 -19.71
C GLU A 6 -22.19 28.03 -18.43
N THR A 7 -23.48 28.39 -18.55
CA THR A 7 -24.40 28.42 -17.40
C THR A 7 -24.71 27.04 -16.82
N ALA A 8 -24.71 25.99 -17.65
CA ALA A 8 -24.95 24.62 -17.20
C ALA A 8 -23.73 24.06 -16.47
N ASP A 9 -22.53 24.32 -16.99
CA ASP A 9 -21.27 23.88 -16.37
C ASP A 9 -21.01 24.60 -15.04
N ALA A 10 -21.39 25.88 -14.92
CA ALA A 10 -21.33 26.64 -13.66
C ALA A 10 -22.28 26.09 -12.58
N ALA A 11 -23.53 25.76 -12.95
CA ALA A 11 -24.50 25.18 -12.02
C ALA A 11 -24.09 23.77 -11.54
N ILE A 12 -23.40 22.99 -12.38
CA ILE A 12 -22.85 21.68 -12.01
C ILE A 12 -21.68 21.83 -11.03
N ALA A 13 -20.80 22.81 -11.24
CA ALA A 13 -19.69 23.08 -10.34
C ALA A 13 -20.18 23.51 -8.94
N GLU A 14 -21.18 24.39 -8.88
CA GLU A 14 -21.75 24.88 -7.63
C GLU A 14 -22.45 23.74 -6.85
N SER A 15 -23.18 22.86 -7.55
CA SER A 15 -23.80 21.67 -6.95
C SER A 15 -22.78 20.65 -6.42
N LEU A 16 -21.62 20.51 -7.08
CA LEU A 16 -20.55 19.59 -6.66
C LEU A 16 -19.79 20.15 -5.45
N ASP A 17 -19.58 21.46 -5.39
CA ASP A 17 -18.90 22.13 -4.27
C ASP A 17 -19.75 22.07 -2.99
N GLU A 18 -21.08 22.19 -3.09
CA GLU A 18 -22.00 21.96 -1.97
C GLU A 18 -21.96 20.50 -1.46
N GLU A 19 -21.86 19.54 -2.37
CA GLU A 19 -21.80 18.11 -2.01
C GLU A 19 -20.45 17.74 -1.37
N ILE A 20 -19.35 18.34 -1.83
CA ILE A 20 -18.02 18.21 -1.22
C ILE A 20 -18.02 18.84 0.17
N ALA A 21 -18.60 20.03 0.35
CA ALA A 21 -18.73 20.68 1.65
C ALA A 21 -19.56 19.84 2.64
N PHE A 22 -20.64 19.22 2.16
CA PHE A 22 -21.48 18.33 2.96
C PHE A 22 -20.74 17.05 3.40
N ILE A 23 -19.99 16.42 2.51
CA ILE A 23 -19.19 15.22 2.82
C ILE A 23 -18.04 15.56 3.79
N GLN A 24 -17.40 16.72 3.62
CA GLN A 24 -16.36 17.21 4.53
C GLN A 24 -16.93 17.53 5.92
N ALA A 25 -18.13 18.12 6.00
CA ALA A 25 -18.82 18.36 7.26
C ALA A 25 -19.19 17.04 7.96
N GLN A 26 -19.73 16.04 7.25
CA GLN A 26 -20.06 14.74 7.84
C GLN A 26 -18.82 13.96 8.32
N SER A 27 -17.70 14.06 7.60
CA SER A 27 -16.41 13.51 8.04
C SER A 27 -15.89 14.15 9.32
N LYS A 28 -16.25 15.41 9.60
CA LYS A 28 -15.86 16.14 10.82
C LYS A 28 -16.64 15.70 12.06
N TYR A 29 -17.85 15.15 11.88
CA TYR A 29 -18.76 14.76 12.97
C TYR A 29 -18.95 13.24 13.14
N ASN A 30 -18.31 12.41 12.31
CA ASN A 30 -18.25 10.95 12.47
C ASN A 30 -19.64 10.26 12.58
N LEU A 31 -20.63 10.78 11.85
CA LEU A 31 -21.98 10.22 11.81
C LEU A 31 -22.03 8.95 10.94
N PRO A 32 -22.74 7.88 11.36
CA PRO A 32 -22.81 6.64 10.60
C PRO A 32 -23.59 6.81 9.30
N ILE A 33 -23.01 6.37 8.19
CA ILE A 33 -23.65 6.32 6.87
C ILE A 33 -24.67 5.19 6.88
N SER A 34 -25.97 5.51 6.91
CA SER A 34 -27.02 4.51 6.73
C SER A 34 -27.08 4.07 5.25
N PRO A 35 -27.12 2.75 4.96
CA PRO A 35 -27.11 2.22 3.59
C PRO A 35 -28.38 2.55 2.78
N ILE A 36 -29.39 3.13 3.41
CA ILE A 36 -30.70 3.42 2.81
C ILE A 36 -30.66 4.70 1.95
N THR A 37 -29.72 5.62 2.21
CA THR A 37 -29.71 6.95 1.56
C THR A 37 -29.11 6.95 0.14
N PHE A 38 -28.32 5.93 -0.22
CA PHE A 38 -27.67 5.84 -1.54
C PHE A 38 -28.62 5.32 -2.63
N SER A 39 -29.54 4.42 -2.28
CA SER A 39 -30.48 3.81 -3.23
C SER A 39 -31.55 4.80 -3.73
N HIS A 40 -31.95 5.76 -2.88
CA HIS A 40 -33.04 6.68 -3.19
C HIS A 40 -32.64 7.89 -4.06
N LYS A 41 -31.35 8.24 -4.12
CA LYS A 41 -30.83 9.37 -4.92
C LYS A 41 -30.52 9.01 -6.38
N ILE A 42 -30.25 7.74 -6.70
CA ILE A 42 -29.99 7.30 -8.08
C ILE A 42 -31.21 7.52 -8.99
N ASN A 43 -32.43 7.44 -8.42
CA ASN A 43 -33.69 7.68 -9.13
C ASN A 43 -33.99 9.17 -9.38
N GLN A 44 -33.18 10.10 -8.87
CA GLN A 44 -33.34 11.54 -9.06
C GLN A 44 -32.27 12.15 -10.00
N ILE A 45 -31.33 11.33 -10.50
CA ILE A 45 -30.31 11.81 -11.44
C ILE A 45 -30.98 12.01 -12.80
N ASN A 46 -30.91 13.24 -13.30
CA ASN A 46 -31.42 13.62 -14.62
C ASN A 46 -30.89 12.62 -15.68
N PRO A 47 -31.75 11.94 -16.45
CA PRO A 47 -31.33 10.87 -17.36
C PRO A 47 -30.30 11.35 -18.40
N ASN A 48 -30.33 12.63 -18.77
CA ASN A 48 -29.35 13.23 -19.68
C ASN A 48 -27.94 13.28 -19.05
N LEU A 49 -27.85 13.62 -17.76
CA LEU A 49 -26.57 13.64 -17.02
C LEU A 49 -25.99 12.22 -16.90
N LEU A 50 -26.83 11.22 -16.63
CA LEU A 50 -26.42 9.82 -16.60
C LEU A 50 -25.87 9.36 -17.95
N VAL A 51 -26.58 9.70 -19.04
CA VAL A 51 -26.16 9.37 -20.41
C VAL A 51 -24.81 10.01 -20.74
N ASP A 52 -24.58 11.25 -20.33
CA ASP A 52 -23.32 11.95 -20.61
C ASP A 52 -22.15 11.42 -19.78
N ILE A 53 -22.38 11.04 -18.51
CA ILE A 53 -21.40 10.31 -17.70
C ILE A 53 -21.05 8.98 -18.36
N LEU A 54 -22.03 8.22 -18.85
CA LEU A 54 -21.81 6.95 -19.54
C LEU A 54 -21.05 7.13 -20.86
N LYS A 55 -21.38 8.17 -21.65
CA LYS A 55 -20.64 8.52 -22.87
C LYS A 55 -19.19 8.91 -22.56
N SER A 56 -18.96 9.73 -21.53
CA SER A 56 -17.63 10.14 -21.10
C SER A 56 -16.81 8.93 -20.65
N LYS A 57 -17.40 8.06 -19.82
CA LYS A 57 -16.78 6.81 -19.36
C LYS A 57 -16.44 5.89 -20.53
N ARG A 58 -17.34 5.74 -21.50
CA ARG A 58 -17.10 4.96 -22.74
C ARG A 58 -15.94 5.55 -23.54
N LYS A 59 -15.90 6.88 -23.75
CA LYS A 59 -14.80 7.56 -24.46
C LYS A 59 -13.46 7.32 -23.77
N LEU A 60 -13.40 7.47 -22.45
CA LEU A 60 -12.19 7.27 -21.66
C LEU A 60 -11.71 5.82 -21.71
N GLN A 61 -12.63 4.85 -21.56
CA GLN A 61 -12.31 3.44 -21.69
C GLN A 61 -11.82 3.07 -23.10
N ALA A 62 -12.46 3.59 -24.14
CA ALA A 62 -12.05 3.35 -25.52
C ALA A 62 -10.65 3.94 -25.80
N ALA A 63 -10.39 5.17 -25.34
CA ALA A 63 -9.08 5.80 -25.46
C ALA A 63 -8.00 5.00 -24.73
N ALA A 64 -8.26 4.57 -23.49
CA ALA A 64 -7.33 3.76 -22.70
C ALA A 64 -7.02 2.40 -23.35
N ILE A 65 -8.04 1.76 -23.96
CA ILE A 65 -7.85 0.51 -24.70
C ILE A 65 -7.00 0.75 -25.94
N LEU A 66 -7.29 1.79 -26.74
CA LEU A 66 -6.58 2.09 -27.98
C LEU A 66 -5.15 2.60 -27.76
N SER A 67 -4.88 3.29 -26.64
CA SER A 67 -3.55 3.77 -26.28
C SER A 67 -2.68 2.69 -25.63
N SER A 68 -3.26 1.56 -25.25
CA SER A 68 -2.49 0.46 -24.64
C SER A 68 -1.52 -0.16 -25.65
N ARG A 69 -0.26 -0.34 -25.26
CA ARG A 69 0.79 -0.94 -26.11
C ARG A 69 0.42 -2.33 -26.63
N THR A 70 -0.31 -3.12 -25.83
CA THR A 70 -0.81 -4.43 -26.24
C THR A 70 -1.87 -4.32 -27.32
N SER A 71 -2.83 -3.41 -27.17
CA SER A 71 -3.85 -3.18 -28.20
C SER A 71 -3.24 -2.65 -29.49
N GLN A 72 -2.26 -1.74 -29.39
CA GLN A 72 -1.51 -1.27 -30.56
C GLN A 72 -0.73 -2.40 -31.22
N SER A 73 -0.05 -3.26 -30.46
CA SER A 73 0.66 -4.41 -31.01
C SER A 73 -0.29 -5.37 -31.75
N ILE A 74 -1.48 -5.62 -31.19
CA ILE A 74 -2.50 -6.45 -31.82
C ILE A 74 -3.02 -5.77 -33.10
N LEU A 75 -3.38 -4.49 -33.04
CA LEU A 75 -3.85 -3.74 -34.21
C LEU A 75 -2.79 -3.67 -35.32
N THR A 76 -1.51 -3.53 -34.97
CA THR A 76 -0.40 -3.57 -35.94
C THR A 76 -0.27 -4.96 -36.58
N ARG A 77 -0.43 -6.05 -35.82
CA ARG A 77 -0.48 -7.42 -36.37
C ARG A 77 -1.70 -7.63 -37.28
N LEU A 78 -2.85 -7.05 -36.93
CA LEU A 78 -4.06 -7.12 -37.76
C LEU A 78 -3.93 -6.30 -39.04
N ARG A 79 -3.23 -5.17 -38.99
CA ARG A 79 -3.00 -4.30 -40.15
C ARG A 79 -1.98 -4.89 -41.12
N ASN A 80 -0.99 -5.63 -40.61
CA ASN A 80 0.05 -6.29 -41.39
C ASN A 80 0.21 -7.77 -40.96
N PRO A 81 -0.63 -8.69 -41.47
CA PRO A 81 -0.56 -10.11 -41.12
C PRO A 81 0.74 -10.81 -41.59
N ASN A 82 1.51 -10.18 -42.48
CA ASN A 82 2.71 -10.76 -43.09
C ASN A 82 4.05 -10.25 -42.52
N HIS A 83 4.05 -9.45 -41.44
CA HIS A 83 5.30 -8.90 -40.89
C HIS A 83 5.74 -9.65 -39.62
N PRO A 84 6.89 -10.36 -39.62
CA PRO A 84 7.42 -10.97 -38.42
C PRO A 84 7.84 -9.90 -37.40
N SER A 85 7.61 -10.18 -36.13
CA SER A 85 7.90 -9.27 -35.00
C SER A 85 9.41 -9.13 -34.77
N PRO A 86 9.94 -7.93 -34.42
CA PRO A 86 11.38 -7.72 -34.18
C PRO A 86 11.89 -8.21 -32.82
N ASN A 87 11.16 -9.10 -32.12
CA ASN A 87 11.51 -9.55 -30.75
C ASN A 87 11.64 -11.07 -30.63
N THR A 88 12.26 -11.71 -31.63
CA THR A 88 12.75 -13.09 -31.50
C THR A 88 14.28 -13.02 -31.44
N PRO A 89 14.95 -13.51 -30.38
CA PRO A 89 16.40 -13.62 -30.39
C PRO A 89 16.80 -14.60 -31.49
N THR A 90 17.53 -14.10 -32.50
CA THR A 90 18.15 -14.89 -33.56
C THR A 90 19.22 -15.81 -32.98
N PRO A 91 19.17 -17.14 -33.20
CA PRO A 91 20.37 -17.96 -33.15
C PRO A 91 21.17 -17.73 -34.43
N THR A 92 22.42 -17.33 -34.28
CA THR A 92 23.38 -17.11 -35.37
C THR A 92 23.66 -18.43 -36.11
N THR A 93 23.66 -18.32 -37.43
CA THR A 93 23.81 -19.34 -38.47
C THR A 93 25.21 -19.98 -38.51
N SER A 94 25.27 -21.28 -38.82
CA SER A 94 26.25 -21.95 -39.70
C SER A 94 25.68 -23.35 -40.05
N ALA A 95 25.09 -23.53 -41.24
CA ALA A 95 25.58 -24.36 -42.36
C ALA A 95 25.51 -25.90 -42.07
N THR A 96 24.92 -26.83 -42.85
CA THR A 96 24.80 -27.01 -44.31
C THR A 96 23.81 -28.18 -44.61
N SER A 97 23.07 -28.07 -45.71
CA SER A 97 22.58 -29.13 -46.65
C SER A 97 21.52 -30.19 -46.32
N LEU A 98 20.58 -30.28 -47.28
CA LEU A 98 19.88 -31.44 -47.88
C LEU A 98 18.52 -31.88 -47.30
N THR A 99 17.49 -31.52 -48.08
CA THR A 99 16.31 -32.34 -48.46
C THR A 99 15.70 -33.25 -47.40
N THR A 100 14.55 -32.84 -46.88
CA THR A 100 13.25 -33.55 -46.99
C THR A 100 12.20 -32.60 -46.43
N GLN A 101 11.23 -32.17 -47.25
CA GLN A 101 10.01 -31.59 -46.69
C GLN A 101 9.28 -32.68 -45.89
N PRO A 102 8.87 -32.34 -44.66
CA PRO A 102 7.46 -32.48 -44.35
C PRO A 102 6.91 -31.14 -43.85
N SER A 103 5.77 -30.77 -44.42
CA SER A 103 4.75 -29.86 -43.90
C SER A 103 5.12 -29.10 -42.63
N ILE A 104 5.30 -27.78 -42.79
CA ILE A 104 5.11 -26.80 -41.72
C ILE A 104 3.82 -27.20 -41.00
N PRO A 105 3.83 -27.51 -39.69
CA PRO A 105 2.58 -27.57 -38.96
C PRO A 105 2.05 -26.15 -39.00
N ASN A 106 1.01 -25.95 -39.80
CA ASN A 106 0.10 -24.84 -39.68
C ASN A 106 -0.48 -24.90 -38.26
N ASP A 107 0.24 -24.35 -37.28
CA ASP A 107 -0.30 -23.90 -36.00
C ASP A 107 -1.15 -22.64 -36.22
N THR A 108 -2.00 -22.67 -37.26
CA THR A 108 -3.19 -21.83 -37.32
C THR A 108 -4.25 -22.57 -36.54
N ASN A 109 -4.12 -22.48 -35.21
CA ASN A 109 -5.19 -22.89 -34.31
C ASN A 109 -6.45 -22.09 -34.74
N PRO A 110 -7.48 -22.72 -35.32
CA PRO A 110 -8.57 -22.02 -36.02
C PRO A 110 -9.54 -21.28 -35.08
N LEU A 111 -9.18 -21.18 -33.79
CA LEU A 111 -9.91 -20.49 -32.73
C LEU A 111 -9.34 -19.11 -32.36
N GLN A 112 -8.24 -18.66 -32.98
CA GLN A 112 -7.70 -17.32 -32.76
C GLN A 112 -8.22 -16.33 -33.80
N THR A 113 -9.53 -16.12 -33.85
CA THR A 113 -10.05 -14.95 -34.55
C THR A 113 -9.49 -13.67 -33.90
N PRO A 114 -9.13 -12.65 -34.68
CA PRO A 114 -8.74 -11.32 -34.17
C PRO A 114 -9.63 -10.78 -33.05
N SER A 115 -10.94 -11.01 -33.18
CA SER A 115 -11.95 -10.67 -32.20
C SER A 115 -11.81 -11.47 -30.90
N ALA A 116 -11.55 -12.78 -30.97
CA ALA A 116 -11.27 -13.61 -29.80
C ALA A 116 -10.01 -13.16 -29.05
N LEU A 117 -8.97 -12.76 -29.76
CA LEU A 117 -7.73 -12.24 -29.17
C LEU A 117 -7.95 -10.87 -28.49
N LEU A 118 -8.66 -9.96 -29.14
CA LEU A 118 -9.05 -8.67 -28.56
C LEU A 118 -9.92 -8.86 -27.32
N LEU A 119 -10.89 -9.77 -27.36
CA LEU A 119 -11.75 -10.11 -26.23
C LEU A 119 -10.94 -10.71 -25.06
N ALA A 120 -10.01 -11.63 -25.35
CA ALA A 120 -9.13 -12.20 -24.34
C ALA A 120 -8.25 -11.12 -23.68
N THR A 121 -7.70 -10.20 -24.48
CA THR A 121 -6.89 -9.08 -23.98
C THR A 121 -7.73 -8.11 -23.13
N SER A 122 -8.94 -7.78 -23.57
CA SER A 122 -9.88 -6.94 -22.82
C SER A 122 -10.23 -7.57 -21.47
N LYS A 123 -10.55 -8.87 -21.43
CA LYS A 123 -10.78 -9.61 -20.18
C LYS A 123 -9.57 -9.58 -19.26
N LYS A 124 -8.36 -9.83 -19.79
CA LYS A 124 -7.11 -9.72 -19.03
C LYS A 124 -6.91 -8.33 -18.44
N GLN A 125 -7.17 -7.28 -19.23
CA GLN A 125 -7.07 -5.90 -18.76
C GLN A 125 -8.10 -5.58 -17.66
N SER A 126 -9.33 -6.08 -17.79
CA SER A 126 -10.36 -5.90 -16.77
C SER A 126 -9.96 -6.54 -15.44
N VAL A 127 -9.44 -7.77 -15.47
CA VAL A 127 -8.92 -8.47 -14.29
C VAL A 127 -7.74 -7.72 -13.68
N HIS A 128 -6.82 -7.23 -14.51
CA HIS A 128 -5.68 -6.43 -14.06
C HIS A 128 -6.11 -5.12 -13.38
N ASN A 129 -7.06 -4.39 -13.97
CA ASN A 129 -7.61 -3.16 -13.38
C ASN A 129 -8.29 -3.43 -12.03
N GLN A 130 -9.04 -4.53 -11.95
CA GLN A 130 -9.68 -4.96 -10.72
C GLN A 130 -8.63 -5.31 -9.65
N GLU A 131 -7.57 -6.04 -10.00
CA GLU A 131 -6.46 -6.35 -9.10
C GLU A 131 -5.75 -5.09 -8.60
N CYS A 132 -5.44 -4.15 -9.49
CA CYS A 132 -4.85 -2.85 -9.13
C CYS A 132 -5.75 -2.06 -8.19
N THR A 133 -7.07 -2.11 -8.39
CA THR A 133 -8.05 -1.47 -7.50
C THR A 133 -8.00 -2.10 -6.10
N TYR A 134 -7.99 -3.43 -6.00
CA TYR A 134 -7.86 -4.10 -4.70
C TYR A 134 -6.54 -3.77 -4.01
N ARG A 135 -5.42 -3.73 -4.74
CA ARG A 135 -4.12 -3.36 -4.19
C ARG A 135 -4.11 -1.92 -3.67
N ALA A 136 -4.67 -0.99 -4.42
CA ALA A 136 -4.72 0.42 -4.04
C ALA A 136 -5.64 0.67 -2.83
N CYS A 137 -6.83 0.06 -2.80
CA CYS A 137 -7.83 0.33 -1.78
C CYS A 137 -7.67 -0.52 -0.51
N ALA A 138 -7.39 -1.83 -0.66
CA ALA A 138 -7.28 -2.72 0.49
C ALA A 138 -5.90 -2.66 1.14
N SER A 139 -4.85 -2.27 0.41
CA SER A 139 -3.43 -2.26 0.79
C SER A 139 -2.83 -3.60 1.22
N ILE A 140 -3.65 -4.61 1.47
CA ILE A 140 -3.29 -5.99 1.76
C ILE A 140 -3.97 -6.85 0.70
N THR A 141 -3.19 -7.64 -0.03
CA THR A 141 -3.72 -8.60 -1.00
C THR A 141 -3.00 -9.94 -0.87
N THR A 142 -3.71 -11.03 -1.11
CA THR A 142 -3.14 -12.38 -1.12
C THR A 142 -2.99 -12.90 -2.55
N PHE A 143 -2.01 -13.76 -2.77
CA PHE A 143 -1.78 -14.43 -4.04
C PHE A 143 -1.19 -15.82 -3.80
N LYS A 144 -1.37 -16.72 -4.75
CA LYS A 144 -0.84 -18.08 -4.66
C LYS A 144 0.53 -18.14 -5.32
N ILE A 145 1.46 -18.82 -4.67
CA ILE A 145 2.81 -19.08 -5.16
C ILE A 145 3.00 -20.59 -5.14
N HIS A 146 3.68 -21.12 -6.16
CA HIS A 146 4.15 -22.49 -6.16
C HIS A 146 5.67 -22.47 -6.08
N ASP A 147 6.22 -23.09 -5.03
CA ASP A 147 7.65 -23.33 -4.89
C ASP A 147 8.05 -24.45 -5.87
N PRO A 148 8.95 -24.20 -6.84
CA PRO A 148 9.34 -25.20 -7.82
C PRO A 148 10.20 -26.33 -7.24
N ASP A 149 10.63 -26.24 -5.97
CA ASP A 149 11.43 -27.30 -5.35
C ASP A 149 10.60 -28.59 -5.17
N PRO A 150 11.04 -29.74 -5.73
CA PRO A 150 10.36 -31.02 -5.55
C PRO A 150 10.30 -31.49 -4.08
N HIS A 151 11.15 -30.95 -3.21
CA HIS A 151 11.14 -31.23 -1.77
C HIS A 151 10.39 -30.17 -0.94
N ALA A 152 9.66 -29.27 -1.60
CA ALA A 152 8.93 -28.23 -0.92
C ALA A 152 7.78 -28.78 -0.04
N VAL A 153 7.63 -28.16 1.12
CA VAL A 153 6.53 -28.40 2.05
C VAL A 153 5.18 -28.16 1.37
N ASP A 154 4.16 -28.98 1.69
CA ASP A 154 2.80 -28.87 1.14
C ASP A 154 2.76 -28.95 -0.40
N GLY A 155 3.66 -29.74 -1.01
CA GLY A 155 3.76 -29.86 -2.46
C GLY A 155 4.10 -28.52 -3.14
N GLY A 156 4.87 -27.67 -2.46
CA GLY A 156 5.22 -26.33 -2.94
C GLY A 156 4.09 -25.31 -2.86
N SER A 157 2.95 -25.61 -2.25
CA SER A 157 1.87 -24.64 -2.08
C SER A 157 2.26 -23.56 -1.05
N VAL A 158 2.40 -22.32 -1.52
CA VAL A 158 2.78 -21.16 -0.71
C VAL A 158 1.74 -20.06 -0.85
N LEU A 159 1.26 -19.54 0.29
CA LEU A 159 0.40 -18.38 0.35
C LEU A 159 1.24 -17.11 0.41
N GLY A 160 1.21 -16.32 -0.66
CA GLY A 160 1.79 -14.99 -0.71
C GLY A 160 0.86 -13.93 -0.15
N ILE A 161 1.41 -13.02 0.64
CA ILE A 161 0.74 -11.81 1.14
C ILE A 161 1.57 -10.63 0.67
N ARG A 162 0.89 -9.66 0.08
CA ARG A 162 1.45 -8.39 -0.36
C ARG A 162 0.88 -7.27 0.52
N ILE A 163 1.77 -6.44 1.05
CA ILE A 163 1.43 -5.23 1.80
C ILE A 163 1.94 -4.03 1.00
N ASP A 164 1.02 -3.23 0.49
CA ASP A 164 1.28 -1.96 -0.18
C ASP A 164 1.21 -0.81 0.84
N VAL A 165 2.16 0.12 0.79
CA VAL A 165 2.17 1.32 1.62
C VAL A 165 2.31 2.53 0.72
N GLY A 166 1.45 3.53 0.95
CA GLY A 166 1.55 4.83 0.29
C GLY A 166 2.37 5.79 1.14
N SER A 167 3.27 6.54 0.50
CA SER A 167 3.97 7.66 1.13
C SER A 167 4.11 8.79 0.11
N SER A 168 3.78 10.02 0.52
CA SER A 168 3.93 11.23 -0.32
C SER A 168 3.25 11.11 -1.70
N GLY A 169 2.04 10.53 -1.75
CA GLY A 169 1.26 10.38 -2.98
C GLY A 169 1.73 9.28 -3.93
N LYS A 170 2.68 8.43 -3.53
CA LYS A 170 3.16 7.29 -4.32
C LYS A 170 3.20 6.02 -3.47
N PHE A 171 3.02 4.87 -4.11
CA PHE A 171 3.26 3.59 -3.45
C PHE A 171 4.76 3.32 -3.37
N ILE A 172 5.24 2.94 -2.19
CA ILE A 172 6.61 2.42 -2.04
C ILE A 172 6.68 0.97 -2.54
N ARG A 173 7.88 0.40 -2.57
CA ARG A 173 8.06 -1.02 -2.88
C ARG A 173 7.22 -1.86 -1.90
N PRO A 174 6.34 -2.75 -2.37
CA PRO A 174 5.51 -3.57 -1.50
C PRO A 174 6.35 -4.55 -0.69
N TYR A 175 5.83 -4.90 0.47
CA TYR A 175 6.37 -5.98 1.29
C TYR A 175 5.66 -7.28 0.97
N TYR A 176 6.43 -8.35 0.91
CA TYR A 176 5.92 -9.69 0.66
C TYR A 176 6.17 -10.56 1.89
N ILE A 177 5.17 -11.36 2.25
CA ILE A 177 5.27 -12.44 3.23
C ILE A 177 4.80 -13.72 2.57
N MET A 178 5.59 -14.78 2.69
CA MET A 178 5.30 -16.09 2.14
C MET A 178 5.00 -17.02 3.31
N LEU A 179 3.83 -17.67 3.29
CA LEU A 179 3.40 -18.62 4.30
C LEU A 179 3.31 -20.02 3.70
N ASN A 180 3.82 -21.02 4.41
CA ASN A 180 3.68 -22.44 4.07
C ASN A 180 2.87 -23.18 5.15
N LYS A 181 2.53 -24.45 4.89
CA LYS A 181 1.87 -25.34 5.84
C LYS A 181 2.80 -26.48 6.26
N PRO A 182 3.69 -26.27 7.25
CA PRO A 182 4.70 -27.25 7.60
C PRO A 182 4.21 -28.38 8.50
N TYR A 183 2.95 -28.36 8.92
CA TYR A 183 2.42 -29.28 9.91
C TYR A 183 1.56 -30.36 9.21
N PRO A 184 2.01 -31.62 9.13
CA PRO A 184 1.22 -32.70 8.54
C PRO A 184 -0.12 -32.84 9.26
N GLY A 185 -1.21 -32.94 8.50
CA GLY A 185 -2.56 -33.08 9.07
C GLY A 185 -3.14 -31.81 9.70
N SER A 186 -2.45 -30.66 9.63
CA SER A 186 -2.95 -29.38 10.13
C SER A 186 -2.93 -28.30 9.06
N ASN A 187 -3.96 -27.45 9.04
CA ASN A 187 -4.01 -26.27 8.17
C ASN A 187 -3.26 -25.06 8.76
N ALA A 188 -2.46 -25.27 9.80
CA ALA A 188 -1.67 -24.23 10.43
C ALA A 188 -0.58 -23.69 9.49
N LEU A 189 -0.52 -22.37 9.39
CA LEU A 189 0.43 -21.61 8.58
C LEU A 189 1.67 -21.25 9.38
N ARG A 190 2.82 -21.18 8.70
CA ARG A 190 4.08 -20.66 9.24
C ARG A 190 4.71 -19.70 8.23
N ILE A 191 5.42 -18.70 8.74
CA ILE A 191 6.21 -17.80 7.91
C ILE A 191 7.40 -18.56 7.30
N HIS A 192 7.48 -18.57 5.97
CA HIS A 192 8.57 -19.15 5.20
C HIS A 192 9.65 -18.11 4.87
N ARG A 193 9.24 -16.99 4.24
CA ARG A 193 10.11 -15.87 3.83
C ARG A 193 9.36 -14.55 3.93
N HIS A 194 10.07 -13.43 4.06
CA HIS A 194 9.48 -12.10 3.99
C HIS A 194 10.49 -11.04 3.53
N THR A 195 10.00 -9.90 3.08
CA THR A 195 10.82 -8.71 2.74
C THR A 195 10.67 -7.56 3.74
N VAL A 196 9.94 -7.78 4.84
CA VAL A 196 9.74 -6.79 5.91
C VAL A 196 11.09 -6.43 6.58
N PRO A 197 11.37 -5.14 6.88
CA PRO A 197 12.59 -4.70 7.55
C PRO A 197 12.83 -5.43 8.88
N PRO A 198 14.08 -5.72 9.25
CA PRO A 198 14.42 -6.49 10.45
C PRO A 198 14.04 -5.77 11.75
N CYS A 199 13.90 -4.44 11.71
CA CYS A 199 13.45 -3.63 12.84
C CYS A 199 11.95 -3.82 13.15
N ILE A 200 11.18 -4.48 12.28
CA ILE A 200 9.78 -4.81 12.55
C ILE A 200 9.70 -6.24 13.11
N PRO A 201 9.13 -6.44 14.33
CA PRO A 201 9.19 -7.72 15.05
C PRO A 201 8.16 -8.73 14.52
N ILE A 202 8.37 -9.24 13.30
CA ILE A 202 7.46 -10.19 12.65
C ILE A 202 7.31 -11.51 13.41
N ALA A 203 8.39 -11.97 14.06
CA ALA A 203 8.38 -13.20 14.86
C ALA A 203 7.44 -13.09 16.07
N SER A 204 7.41 -11.92 16.72
CA SER A 204 6.50 -11.65 17.85
C SER A 204 5.04 -11.66 17.40
N PHE A 205 4.75 -11.10 16.22
CA PHE A 205 3.41 -11.19 15.63
C PHE A 205 3.04 -12.63 15.25
N ALA A 206 3.97 -13.40 14.69
CA ALA A 206 3.77 -14.80 14.34
C ALA A 206 3.49 -15.65 15.58
N ALA A 207 4.28 -15.51 16.64
CA ALA A 207 4.06 -16.25 17.90
C ALA A 207 2.69 -15.95 18.51
N ARG A 208 2.20 -14.71 18.38
CA ARG A 208 0.91 -14.28 18.95
C ARG A 208 -0.30 -14.71 18.13
N TYR A 209 -0.19 -14.70 16.79
CA TYR A 209 -1.34 -14.86 15.89
C TYR A 209 -1.29 -16.10 15.01
N LEU A 210 -0.10 -16.67 14.79
CA LEU A 210 0.14 -17.90 14.05
C LEU A 210 0.87 -18.95 14.94
N PRO A 211 0.33 -19.29 16.12
CA PRO A 211 0.96 -20.30 16.98
C PRO A 211 0.98 -21.67 16.30
N PRO A 212 2.01 -22.51 16.55
CA PRO A 212 2.04 -23.88 16.06
C PRO A 212 0.86 -24.69 16.62
N PRO A 213 0.36 -25.70 15.88
CA PRO A 213 -0.71 -26.56 16.37
C PRO A 213 -0.22 -27.33 17.61
N SER A 214 -1.04 -27.36 18.65
CA SER A 214 -0.80 -28.20 19.83
C SER A 214 -1.11 -29.65 19.46
N SER A 215 -0.23 -30.59 19.80
CA SER A 215 -0.46 -32.04 19.67
C SER A 215 -1.69 -32.55 20.44
N SER A 216 -2.30 -31.71 21.27
CA SER A 216 -3.47 -32.02 22.11
C SER A 216 -4.83 -31.70 21.47
N SER A 217 -4.90 -31.45 20.17
CA SER A 217 -6.18 -31.32 19.44
C SER A 217 -6.64 -32.63 18.80
N SER A 218 -6.15 -33.77 19.29
CA SER A 218 -6.90 -35.01 19.20
C SER A 218 -8.06 -34.91 20.18
N THR A 219 -9.29 -34.94 19.65
CA THR A 219 -10.51 -35.10 20.44
C THR A 219 -10.39 -36.38 21.26
N GLN A 220 -9.96 -36.27 22.53
CA GLN A 220 -10.33 -37.26 23.53
C GLN A 220 -11.73 -36.89 23.99
N SER A 221 -12.73 -37.54 23.38
CA SER A 221 -14.05 -37.67 23.97
C SER A 221 -13.91 -38.53 25.23
N THR A 222 -13.78 -37.91 26.39
CA THR A 222 -14.00 -38.61 27.67
C THR A 222 -15.50 -38.73 27.90
N ALA A 223 -15.95 -39.93 28.25
CA ALA A 223 -17.34 -40.33 28.44
C ALA A 223 -17.96 -39.81 29.76
N ALA A 224 -17.67 -38.58 30.17
CA ALA A 224 -18.27 -37.97 31.35
C ALA A 224 -18.56 -36.49 31.07
N GLY A 225 -19.84 -36.21 30.83
CA GLY A 225 -20.37 -34.94 30.31
C GLY A 225 -20.29 -33.76 31.28
N GLU A 226 -19.09 -33.24 31.54
CA GLU A 226 -18.91 -31.88 32.07
C GLU A 226 -17.77 -31.16 31.33
N THR A 227 -18.14 -30.31 30.37
CA THR A 227 -17.19 -29.49 29.62
C THR A 227 -16.87 -28.19 30.36
N MET A 228 -15.96 -28.23 31.34
CA MET A 228 -15.22 -27.02 31.70
C MET A 228 -14.24 -26.69 30.57
N LYS A 229 -14.57 -25.69 29.75
CA LYS A 229 -13.64 -25.07 28.78
C LYS A 229 -12.51 -24.37 29.52
N VAL A 230 -11.50 -25.12 29.95
CA VAL A 230 -10.21 -24.57 30.36
C VAL A 230 -9.57 -23.94 29.12
N GLY A 231 -9.72 -22.62 28.99
CA GLY A 231 -9.01 -21.74 28.07
C GLY A 231 -8.58 -22.36 26.73
N GLY A 232 -9.55 -22.72 25.88
CA GLY A 232 -9.27 -23.28 24.54
C GLY A 232 -8.19 -22.46 23.83
N ARG A 233 -7.03 -23.07 23.58
CA ARG A 233 -5.87 -22.43 22.96
C ARG A 233 -6.34 -21.84 21.62
N ARG A 234 -6.24 -20.51 21.49
CA ARG A 234 -6.75 -19.75 20.34
C ARG A 234 -6.16 -20.33 19.05
N GLY A 235 -7.03 -20.71 18.11
CA GLY A 235 -6.62 -21.07 16.76
C GLY A 235 -5.87 -19.93 16.07
N GLN A 236 -5.15 -20.26 15.01
CA GLN A 236 -4.44 -19.24 14.23
C GLN A 236 -5.41 -18.22 13.63
N ASP A 237 -5.01 -16.94 13.66
CA ASP A 237 -5.77 -15.84 13.10
C ASP A 237 -4.89 -15.04 12.12
N LEU A 238 -4.96 -15.45 10.86
CA LEU A 238 -4.23 -14.80 9.78
C LEU A 238 -4.67 -13.34 9.58
N THR A 239 -5.96 -13.07 9.68
CA THR A 239 -6.51 -11.73 9.47
C THR A 239 -5.94 -10.75 10.48
N ARG A 240 -5.87 -11.16 11.76
CA ARG A 240 -5.31 -10.32 12.82
C ARG A 240 -3.79 -10.20 12.75
N PHE A 241 -3.09 -11.27 12.34
CA PHE A 241 -1.67 -11.21 12.02
C PHE A 241 -1.37 -10.14 10.96
N VAL A 242 -2.02 -10.22 9.80
CA VAL A 242 -1.71 -9.33 8.68
C VAL A 242 -2.14 -7.89 8.98
N ARG A 243 -3.27 -7.70 9.68
CA ARG A 243 -3.70 -6.35 10.13
C ARG A 243 -2.71 -5.73 11.11
N ALA A 244 -2.20 -6.50 12.07
CA ALA A 244 -1.21 -6.02 13.03
C ALA A 244 0.11 -5.67 12.33
N LEU A 245 0.57 -6.55 11.43
CA LEU A 245 1.79 -6.31 10.66
C LEU A 245 1.68 -5.09 9.75
N ARG A 246 0.58 -4.96 8.99
CA ARG A 246 0.31 -3.78 8.15
C ARG A 246 0.34 -2.50 8.98
N ARG A 247 -0.28 -2.51 10.16
CA ARG A 247 -0.26 -1.34 11.05
C ARG A 247 1.16 -0.96 11.43
N GLU A 248 1.99 -1.91 11.85
CA GLU A 248 3.38 -1.63 12.22
C GLU A 248 4.21 -1.09 11.04
N VAL A 249 4.07 -1.71 9.85
CA VAL A 249 4.76 -1.26 8.63
C VAL A 249 4.35 0.16 8.25
N VAL A 250 3.05 0.48 8.27
CA VAL A 250 2.56 1.83 7.97
C VAL A 250 3.07 2.84 9.00
N GLN A 251 3.03 2.50 10.29
CA GLN A 251 3.52 3.35 11.36
C GLN A 251 5.02 3.65 11.20
N TYR A 252 5.82 2.63 10.89
CA TYR A 252 7.25 2.79 10.60
C TYR A 252 7.50 3.83 9.48
N HIS A 253 6.79 3.72 8.36
CA HIS A 253 6.92 4.68 7.26
C HIS A 253 6.43 6.08 7.64
N ASN A 254 5.32 6.18 8.37
CA ASN A 254 4.83 7.46 8.86
C ASN A 254 5.87 8.15 9.76
N ARG A 255 6.54 7.42 10.68
CA ARG A 255 7.58 7.97 11.54
C ARG A 255 8.75 8.55 10.73
N ILE A 256 9.24 7.79 9.74
CA ILE A 256 10.33 8.24 8.86
C ILE A 256 9.94 9.49 8.07
N VAL A 257 8.72 9.51 7.52
CA VAL A 257 8.21 10.64 6.74
C VAL A 257 8.10 11.89 7.61
N VAL A 258 7.62 11.77 8.84
CA VAL A 258 7.53 12.90 9.77
C VAL A 258 8.92 13.41 10.14
N ILE A 259 9.89 12.55 10.43
CA ILE A 259 11.28 12.98 10.71
C ILE A 259 11.84 13.76 9.52
N LYS A 260 11.66 13.25 8.29
CA LYS A 260 12.07 13.96 7.08
C LYS A 260 11.35 15.30 6.91
N ALA A 261 10.06 15.38 7.23
CA ALA A 261 9.30 16.61 7.19
C ALA A 261 9.81 17.63 8.24
N LEU A 262 10.16 17.18 9.44
CA LEU A 262 10.76 18.02 10.48
C LEU A 262 12.12 18.58 10.02
N ARG A 263 13.01 17.74 9.47
CA ARG A 263 14.30 18.20 8.92
C ARG A 263 14.12 19.30 7.87
N LYS A 264 13.15 19.11 6.96
CA LYS A 264 12.79 20.12 5.96
C LYS A 264 12.22 21.39 6.61
N ALA A 265 11.36 21.27 7.61
CA ALA A 265 10.72 22.40 8.29
C ALA A 265 11.71 23.30 9.05
N PHE A 266 12.84 22.74 9.48
CA PHE A 266 13.95 23.47 10.12
C PHE A 266 15.10 23.81 9.14
N GLY A 267 14.98 23.49 7.85
CA GLY A 267 16.01 23.79 6.85
C GLY A 267 17.32 23.04 7.07
N LEU A 268 17.29 21.87 7.72
CA LEU A 268 18.48 21.08 8.06
C LEU A 268 19.09 20.41 6.83
N ASP A 269 18.27 20.09 5.83
CA ASP A 269 18.70 19.46 4.57
C ASP A 269 19.02 20.50 3.46
N GLU A 270 18.84 21.80 3.73
CA GLU A 270 19.19 22.87 2.78
C GLU A 270 20.69 23.16 2.85
N LYS A 271 21.38 23.01 1.71
CA LYS A 271 22.75 23.51 1.54
C LYS A 271 22.71 25.02 1.73
N VAL A 272 23.52 25.55 2.66
CA VAL A 272 23.59 26.99 2.94
C VAL A 272 24.01 27.70 1.65
N SER A 273 23.04 28.29 0.95
CA SER A 273 23.32 29.14 -0.20
C SER A 273 23.95 30.43 0.32
N ALA A 274 25.16 30.74 -0.13
CA ALA A 274 25.99 31.86 0.33
C ALA A 274 25.38 33.27 0.11
N LYS A 275 24.12 33.37 -0.33
CA LYS A 275 23.47 34.62 -0.75
C LYS A 275 22.11 34.90 -0.09
N GLY A 276 21.68 34.09 0.88
CA GLY A 276 20.42 34.29 1.61
C GLY A 276 20.65 34.85 3.01
N LYS A 277 19.81 35.80 3.46
CA LYS A 277 19.69 36.17 4.89
C LYS A 277 19.63 34.87 5.71
N GLY A 278 20.64 34.64 6.55
CA GLY A 278 20.75 33.43 7.34
C GLY A 278 19.47 33.23 8.13
N ARG A 279 18.70 32.19 7.81
CA ARG A 279 17.68 31.70 8.74
C ARG A 279 18.44 31.25 9.98
N GLU A 280 18.24 31.96 11.09
CA GLU A 280 18.77 31.55 12.38
C GLU A 280 18.28 30.13 12.67
N ARG A 281 19.22 29.18 12.68
CA ARG A 281 18.93 27.77 12.91
C ARG A 281 18.76 27.57 14.41
N VAL A 282 17.57 27.16 14.84
CA VAL A 282 17.33 26.79 16.25
C VAL A 282 17.92 25.41 16.53
N LEU A 283 17.85 24.52 15.53
CA LEU A 283 18.29 23.14 15.63
C LEU A 283 19.53 22.92 14.78
N TYR A 284 20.46 22.14 15.32
CA TYR A 284 21.62 21.62 14.61
C TYR A 284 21.24 20.35 13.83
N ASP A 285 20.54 19.40 14.46
CA ASP A 285 20.09 18.15 13.82
C ASP A 285 18.78 17.61 14.41
N ILE A 286 18.02 16.88 13.58
CA ILE A 286 16.92 16.02 14.01
C ILE A 286 17.03 14.69 13.26
N SER A 287 17.17 13.59 13.98
CA SER A 287 17.38 12.26 13.40
C SER A 287 16.76 11.15 14.25
N ALA A 288 16.49 10.01 13.60
CA ALA A 288 16.11 8.79 14.31
C ALA A 288 17.34 8.27 15.08
N ALA A 289 17.16 7.97 16.37
CA ALA A 289 18.21 7.40 17.21
C ALA A 289 18.27 5.86 17.10
N ASP A 290 17.26 5.25 16.49
CA ASP A 290 17.11 3.80 16.33
C ASP A 290 16.58 3.45 14.94
N ALA A 291 16.76 2.18 14.53
CA ALA A 291 16.31 1.70 13.23
C ALA A 291 14.79 1.64 13.08
N GLU A 292 14.04 1.62 14.18
CA GLU A 292 12.55 1.62 14.20
C GLU A 292 11.96 3.02 14.14
N ALA A 293 12.80 4.06 14.26
CA ALA A 293 12.40 5.45 14.47
C ALA A 293 11.45 5.65 15.67
N LYS A 294 11.53 4.79 16.69
CA LYS A 294 10.79 4.96 17.96
C LYS A 294 11.52 5.88 18.92
N GLN A 295 12.78 6.19 18.65
CA GLN A 295 13.54 7.17 19.40
C GLN A 295 13.95 8.31 18.48
N LEU A 296 13.63 9.55 18.89
CA LEU A 296 13.99 10.76 18.16
C LEU A 296 15.11 11.46 18.91
N ARG A 297 16.19 11.80 18.20
CA ARG A 297 17.28 12.65 18.67
C ARG A 297 17.11 14.04 18.08
N ILE A 298 17.21 15.04 18.93
CA ILE A 298 17.14 16.46 18.57
C ILE A 298 18.39 17.12 19.15
N GLU A 299 19.10 17.88 18.34
CA GLU A 299 20.25 18.68 18.76
C GLU A 299 19.94 20.15 18.47
N TRP A 300 20.14 20.99 19.48
CA TRP A 300 20.00 22.43 19.36
C TRP A 300 21.36 23.08 19.09
N VAL A 301 21.34 24.27 18.50
CA VAL A 301 22.58 25.02 18.20
C VAL A 301 23.30 25.50 19.47
N ASP A 302 22.57 25.66 20.57
CA ASP A 302 23.10 26.01 21.89
C ASP A 302 23.75 24.82 22.64
N GLY A 303 23.90 23.67 21.99
CA GLY A 303 24.52 22.47 22.56
C GLY A 303 23.56 21.57 23.34
N ARG A 304 22.28 21.91 23.47
CA ARG A 304 21.30 21.02 24.11
C ARG A 304 21.03 19.79 23.26
N ILE A 305 20.85 18.65 23.92
CA ILE A 305 20.52 17.37 23.28
C ILE A 305 19.26 16.80 23.90
N GLY A 306 18.29 16.50 23.04
CA GLY A 306 17.00 15.93 23.38
C GLY A 306 16.88 14.51 22.86
N ARG A 307 16.38 13.61 23.71
CA ARG A 307 15.97 12.26 23.32
C ARG A 307 14.50 12.07 23.64
N CYS A 308 13.74 11.65 22.64
CA CYS A 308 12.32 11.44 22.78
C CYS A 308 11.95 10.00 22.44
N VAL A 309 10.94 9.47 23.12
CA VAL A 309 10.33 8.18 22.84
C VAL A 309 9.01 8.43 22.14
N VAL A 310 8.86 7.79 20.98
CA VAL A 310 7.70 7.85 20.10
C VAL A 310 6.85 6.59 20.31
N GLY A 311 5.56 6.77 20.54
CA GLY A 311 4.58 5.71 20.66
C GLY A 311 4.15 5.13 19.31
N GLU A 312 3.28 4.11 19.38
CA GLU A 312 2.84 3.40 18.19
C GLU A 312 2.06 4.30 17.22
N ARG A 313 1.31 5.29 17.71
CA ARG A 313 0.50 6.19 16.86
C ARG A 313 1.24 7.45 16.43
N GLY A 314 2.54 7.56 16.70
CA GLY A 314 3.35 8.74 16.38
C GLY A 314 3.23 9.87 17.41
N GLU A 315 2.67 9.57 18.59
CA GLU A 315 2.66 10.43 19.76
C GLU A 315 4.00 10.38 20.52
N MET A 316 4.34 11.45 21.20
CA MET A 316 5.55 11.59 22.01
C MET A 316 5.22 11.17 23.43
N LEU A 317 5.77 10.03 23.86
CA LEU A 317 5.51 9.45 25.17
C LEU A 317 6.40 10.07 26.25
N LYS A 318 7.68 10.29 25.92
CA LYS A 318 8.68 10.81 26.84
C LYS A 318 9.68 11.68 26.08
N CYS A 319 10.19 12.71 26.73
CA CYS A 319 11.28 13.55 26.24
C CYS A 319 12.20 13.83 27.42
N VAL A 320 13.51 13.79 27.16
CA VAL A 320 14.53 14.25 28.09
C VAL A 320 15.44 15.19 27.32
N VAL A 321 15.67 16.40 27.83
CA VAL A 321 16.57 17.39 27.24
C VAL A 321 17.68 17.72 28.24
N ILE A 322 18.92 17.65 27.80
CA ILE A 322 20.11 17.94 28.60
C ILE A 322 20.88 19.07 27.92
N GLY A 323 21.15 20.14 28.66
CA GLY A 323 22.03 21.23 28.28
C GLY A 323 23.26 21.31 29.20
N GLU A 324 23.99 22.41 29.11
CA GLU A 324 25.17 22.69 29.93
C GLU A 324 24.84 22.76 31.43
N ASP A 325 23.72 23.42 31.78
CA ASP A 325 23.21 23.53 33.16
C ASP A 325 22.46 22.27 33.65
N GLY A 326 22.59 21.15 32.94
CA GLY A 326 21.91 19.91 33.25
C GLY A 326 20.55 19.76 32.57
N ARG A 327 19.56 19.19 33.28
CA ARG A 327 18.28 18.77 32.66
C ARG A 327 17.32 19.93 32.45
N ASP A 328 17.02 20.25 31.19
CA ASP A 328 16.10 21.31 30.80
C ASP A 328 14.65 20.82 30.75
N ARG A 329 13.95 20.97 31.87
CA ARG A 329 12.53 20.58 32.01
C ARG A 329 11.58 21.50 31.24
N GLU A 330 11.99 22.71 30.90
CA GLU A 330 11.15 23.64 30.16
C GLU A 330 11.08 23.21 28.69
N MET A 331 12.24 22.92 28.09
CA MET A 331 12.29 22.40 26.72
C MET A 331 11.61 21.04 26.59
N GLU A 332 11.75 20.16 27.59
CA GLU A 332 10.97 18.91 27.66
C GLU A 332 9.47 19.15 27.59
N ARG A 333 8.96 20.11 28.39
CA ARG A 333 7.53 20.48 28.41
C ARG A 333 7.07 21.07 27.07
N ARG A 334 7.92 21.83 26.38
CA ARG A 334 7.59 22.37 25.04
C ARG A 334 7.50 21.25 24.00
N VAL A 335 8.46 20.33 23.97
CA VAL A 335 8.45 19.20 23.02
C VAL A 335 7.23 18.31 23.23
N LEU A 336 6.90 18.02 24.50
CA LEU A 336 5.74 17.20 24.90
C LEU A 336 4.42 17.98 25.03
N GLY A 337 4.42 19.29 24.76
CA GLY A 337 3.24 20.13 24.86
C GLY A 337 2.22 19.86 23.77
N GLY A 338 1.05 20.49 23.88
CA GLY A 338 0.00 20.45 22.86
C GLY A 338 -0.54 19.05 22.56
N ASP A 339 -0.67 18.72 21.28
CA ASP A 339 -1.24 17.45 20.78
C ASP A 339 -0.35 16.21 20.96
N ARG A 340 0.87 16.40 21.47
CA ARG A 340 1.92 15.38 21.63
C ARG A 340 2.30 14.65 20.35
N ARG A 341 1.83 15.05 19.17
CA ARG A 341 2.20 14.37 17.92
C ARG A 341 3.58 14.79 17.46
N MET A 342 4.31 13.88 16.81
CA MET A 342 5.60 14.22 16.20
C MET A 342 5.47 15.33 15.15
N GLU A 343 4.35 15.36 14.43
CA GLU A 343 4.06 16.33 13.37
C GLU A 343 4.07 17.77 13.89
N GLY A 344 3.57 17.99 15.11
CA GLY A 344 3.48 19.30 15.74
C GLY A 344 4.78 19.80 16.39
N ILE A 345 5.86 19.01 16.42
CA ILE A 345 7.13 19.41 17.04
C ILE A 345 7.67 20.71 16.41
N ALA A 346 7.61 20.81 15.08
CA ALA A 346 8.10 21.99 14.37
C ALA A 346 7.37 23.26 14.79
N THR A 347 6.05 23.18 14.96
CA THR A 347 5.22 24.30 15.41
C THR A 347 5.55 24.68 16.85
N ARG A 348 5.58 23.70 17.76
CA ARG A 348 5.84 23.94 19.19
C ARG A 348 7.21 24.56 19.48
N LEU A 349 8.23 24.16 18.72
CA LEU A 349 9.57 24.72 18.87
C LEU A 349 9.73 26.09 18.20
N LYS A 350 8.88 26.44 17.24
CA LYS A 350 8.86 27.77 16.60
C LYS A 350 8.03 28.79 17.36
N GLU A 351 6.94 28.36 17.98
CA GLU A 351 6.01 29.24 18.72
C GLU A 351 6.58 29.74 20.05
N GLY A 352 7.52 29.03 20.67
CA GLY A 352 8.24 29.49 21.86
C GLY A 352 9.26 30.62 21.60
N ARG A 353 9.09 31.40 20.53
CA ARG A 353 9.98 32.50 20.10
C ARG A 353 9.49 33.90 20.51
N TYR A 354 8.55 34.00 21.45
CA TYR A 354 8.06 35.28 21.96
C TYR A 354 7.97 35.28 23.48
#